data_AF-V6L5C4-F1
#
_entry.id   AF-V6L5C4-F1
#
_cell.length_a   1.000
_cell.length_b   1.000
_cell.length_c   1.000
_cell.angle_alpha   90.00
_cell.angle_beta   90.00
_cell.angle_gamma   90.00
#
_symmetry.space_group_name_H-M   'P 1'
#
loop_
_entity.id
_entity.type
_entity.pdbx_description
1 polymer ?
#
loop_
_entity_poly.entity_id
_entity_poly.type
_entity_poly.pdbx_seq_one_letter_code
_entity_poly.pdbx_strand_id
1 'polypeptide(L)'
;MTDSTKTDREGKRIRRSGLNRYDTDIRIHLKPRIGHHRLDRLRVSHLSEMFTAIADHNAEILEQNAQRRAVLEELATVPWKGAAPRARRKSMKVAIDAMPPFRRVTGPATRQRIKATLRAALNDAIAQQIITFNPAAHIELDPVRKPKALVWTDERVARWRETGEKPSPVMVWTPEQTGAFLDFVAEDRLYTMWHLTAFRGLRRGEACGQPWSETNLDRGSLTVTGQLVQDGWDVETAEPKTDSGFRVVALDDDTVGVLKRHRDRQEAERAEWGSAWVNTGLVFTQEDGSWLHPGKVTDLFDRLVTASGLPPIRLHDLRHGAATLMLAAGVDVKIVSDTLGHSDTRITRDIYQSVLPHVGKNAAEATAQLVPLQRKAEAEEAARKAEKARKKAKRAKKTQAEGKKKGKRKKSKK
;
A
#
# COMPACT_ATOMS: atom_id res chain seq x y z
N MET A 1 11.39 -12.22 26.81
CA MET A 1 12.19 -11.67 25.69
C MET A 1 12.80 -12.85 24.94
N THR A 2 12.14 -13.33 23.89
CA THR A 2 12.75 -14.31 22.97
C THR A 2 13.43 -13.52 21.86
N ASP A 3 14.77 -13.57 21.80
CA ASP A 3 15.55 -12.94 20.75
C ASP A 3 15.15 -13.55 19.38
N SER A 4 14.59 -12.71 18.51
CA SER A 4 14.11 -13.09 17.17
C SER A 4 15.25 -13.26 16.15
N THR A 5 16.50 -13.04 16.58
CA THR A 5 17.69 -13.17 15.76
C THR A 5 18.45 -14.44 16.11
N LYS A 6 18.82 -15.23 15.08
CA LYS A 6 19.78 -16.32 15.23
C LYS A 6 21.10 -15.86 14.64
N THR A 7 22.18 -16.12 15.36
CA THR A 7 23.54 -15.90 14.89
C THR A 7 23.91 -17.03 13.93
N ASP A 8 24.34 -16.70 12.72
CA ASP A 8 24.93 -17.70 11.83
C ASP A 8 26.35 -18.09 12.31
N ARG A 9 26.97 -19.08 11.64
CA ARG A 9 28.32 -19.57 11.99
C ARG A 9 29.42 -18.50 11.89
N GLU A 10 29.13 -17.34 11.29
CA GLU A 10 30.06 -16.22 11.11
C GLU A 10 29.76 -15.01 12.02
N GLY A 11 28.78 -15.11 12.93
CA GLY A 11 28.45 -14.00 13.84
C GLY A 11 27.45 -12.98 13.30
N LYS A 12 26.88 -13.16 12.09
CA LYS A 12 25.90 -12.22 11.54
C LYS A 12 24.50 -12.52 12.09
N ARG A 13 23.83 -11.49 12.61
CA ARG A 13 22.44 -11.59 13.07
C ARG A 13 21.50 -11.63 11.88
N ILE A 14 20.93 -12.79 11.58
CA ILE A 14 19.87 -12.94 10.58
C ILE A 14 18.54 -13.10 11.32
N ARG A 15 17.54 -12.29 10.94
CA ARG A 15 16.18 -12.43 11.47
C ARG A 15 15.59 -13.78 11.08
N ARG A 16 14.77 -14.36 11.97
CA ARG A 16 14.04 -15.60 11.73
C ARG A 16 13.28 -15.63 10.40
N SER A 17 12.56 -14.56 10.07
CA SER A 17 11.88 -14.42 8.76
C SER A 17 12.80 -14.45 7.54
N GLY A 18 14.05 -14.01 7.68
CA GLY A 18 15.08 -14.13 6.65
C GLY A 18 15.54 -15.58 6.49
N LEU A 19 15.78 -16.27 7.61
CA LEU A 19 16.16 -17.70 7.62
C LEU A 19 15.05 -18.58 7.02
N ASN A 20 13.79 -18.36 7.41
CA ASN A 20 12.66 -19.11 6.87
C ASN A 20 12.53 -18.93 5.34
N ARG A 21 12.87 -17.74 4.84
CA ARG A 21 12.91 -17.48 3.39
C ARG A 21 14.02 -18.30 2.72
N TYR A 22 15.24 -18.26 3.25
CA TYR A 22 16.34 -19.05 2.69
C TYR A 22 16.04 -20.56 2.73
N ASP A 23 15.48 -21.06 3.85
CA ASP A 23 15.01 -22.44 3.95
C ASP A 23 13.99 -22.75 2.86
N THR A 24 12.99 -21.88 2.66
CA THR A 24 11.97 -22.05 1.64
C THR A 24 12.58 -22.08 0.23
N ASP A 25 13.43 -21.11 -0.11
CA ASP A 25 14.13 -21.05 -1.39
C ASP A 25 14.91 -22.34 -1.63
N ILE A 26 15.67 -22.81 -0.64
CA ILE A 26 16.49 -24.02 -0.74
C ILE A 26 15.63 -25.28 -0.84
N ARG A 27 14.71 -25.49 0.10
CA ARG A 27 13.94 -26.73 0.24
C ARG A 27 12.92 -26.92 -0.88
N ILE A 28 12.26 -25.84 -1.32
CA ILE A 28 11.18 -25.90 -2.32
C ILE A 28 11.70 -25.73 -3.75
N HIS A 29 12.69 -24.86 -3.95
CA HIS A 29 13.10 -24.47 -5.30
C HIS A 29 14.44 -25.08 -5.71
N LEU A 30 15.49 -24.89 -4.90
CA LEU A 30 16.86 -25.26 -5.28
C LEU A 30 17.11 -26.77 -5.15
N LYS A 31 17.00 -27.34 -3.95
CA LYS A 31 17.35 -28.74 -3.66
C LYS A 31 16.61 -29.74 -4.57
N PRO A 32 15.28 -29.62 -4.82
CA PRO A 32 14.57 -30.58 -5.66
C PRO A 32 15.01 -30.55 -7.13
N ARG A 33 15.49 -29.41 -7.63
CA ARG A 33 15.76 -29.21 -9.06
C ARG A 33 17.24 -29.28 -9.41
N ILE A 34 18.11 -28.77 -8.55
CA ILE A 34 19.56 -28.68 -8.84
C ILE A 34 20.44 -29.34 -7.78
N GLY A 35 19.86 -29.80 -6.66
CA GLY A 35 20.62 -30.37 -5.54
C GLY A 35 21.32 -31.70 -5.83
N HIS A 36 20.99 -32.35 -6.95
CA HIS A 36 21.63 -33.59 -7.40
C HIS A 36 22.85 -33.35 -8.30
N HIS A 37 23.08 -32.10 -8.76
CA HIS A 37 24.28 -31.76 -9.50
C HIS A 37 25.45 -31.48 -8.56
N ARG A 38 26.63 -31.98 -8.92
CA ARG A 38 27.87 -31.55 -8.25
C ARG A 38 28.12 -30.07 -8.52
N LEU A 39 28.62 -29.34 -7.52
CA LEU A 39 28.89 -27.90 -7.61
C LEU A 39 29.85 -27.55 -8.75
N ASP A 40 30.92 -28.33 -8.93
CA ASP A 40 31.92 -28.17 -10.00
C ASP A 40 31.38 -28.48 -11.41
N ARG A 41 30.20 -29.12 -11.50
CA ARG A 41 29.52 -29.43 -12.78
C ARG A 41 28.24 -28.62 -12.98
N LEU A 42 27.92 -27.69 -12.08
CA LEU A 42 26.73 -26.87 -12.20
C LEU A 42 26.92 -25.83 -13.32
N ARG A 43 26.06 -25.89 -14.34
CA ARG A 43 26.13 -25.03 -15.54
C ARG A 43 24.95 -24.07 -15.59
N VAL A 44 25.07 -23.05 -16.45
CA VAL A 44 23.97 -22.12 -16.74
C VAL A 44 22.74 -22.87 -17.25
N SER A 45 22.91 -23.90 -18.10
CA SER A 45 21.79 -24.70 -18.62
C SER A 45 20.94 -25.34 -17.52
N HIS A 46 21.55 -25.94 -16.49
CA HIS A 46 20.81 -26.55 -15.37
C HIS A 46 19.98 -25.50 -14.62
N LEU A 47 20.49 -24.28 -14.47
CA LEU A 47 19.76 -23.20 -13.82
C LEU A 47 18.64 -22.65 -14.71
N SER A 48 18.86 -22.57 -16.03
CA SER A 48 17.80 -22.21 -16.99
C SER A 48 16.67 -23.23 -16.94
N GLU A 49 16.99 -24.52 -17.01
CA GLU A 49 16.02 -25.62 -16.88
C GLU A 49 15.26 -25.55 -15.55
N MET A 50 15.95 -25.25 -14.44
CA MET A 50 15.32 -25.05 -13.13
C MET A 50 14.28 -23.92 -13.16
N PHE A 51 14.62 -22.75 -13.73
CA PHE A 51 13.69 -21.62 -13.79
C PHE A 51 12.55 -21.83 -14.78
N THR A 52 12.78 -22.55 -15.88
CA THR A 52 11.74 -23.02 -16.79
C THR A 52 10.78 -23.95 -16.07
N ALA A 53 11.29 -24.96 -15.35
CA ALA A 53 10.45 -25.88 -14.56
C ALA A 53 9.65 -25.17 -13.45
N ILE A 54 10.16 -24.06 -12.89
CA ILE A 54 9.39 -23.22 -11.96
C ILE A 54 8.24 -22.50 -12.70
N ALA A 55 8.49 -22.01 -13.92
CA ALA A 55 7.47 -21.36 -14.73
C ALA A 55 6.38 -22.35 -15.19
N ASP A 56 6.76 -23.55 -15.61
CA ASP A 56 5.82 -24.61 -16.02
C ASP A 56 4.93 -25.03 -14.84
N HIS A 57 5.52 -25.23 -13.66
CA HIS A 57 4.75 -25.54 -12.46
C HIS A 57 3.81 -24.38 -12.04
N ASN A 58 4.18 -23.12 -12.31
CA ASN A 58 3.25 -22.02 -12.09
C ASN A 58 2.03 -22.10 -13.01
N ALA A 59 2.19 -22.55 -14.26
CA ALA A 59 1.07 -22.72 -15.18
C ALA A 59 0.08 -23.77 -14.65
N GLU A 60 0.60 -24.91 -14.17
CA GLU A 60 -0.18 -25.97 -13.53
C GLU A 60 -0.95 -25.45 -12.29
N ILE A 61 -0.29 -24.68 -11.42
CA ILE A 61 -0.92 -24.06 -10.25
C ILE A 61 -2.06 -23.11 -10.66
N LEU A 62 -1.85 -22.29 -11.70
CA LEU A 62 -2.87 -21.35 -12.17
C LEU A 62 -4.10 -22.09 -12.69
N GLU A 63 -3.91 -23.15 -13.47
CA GLU A 63 -4.99 -23.98 -13.97
C GLU A 63 -5.79 -24.62 -12.84
N GLN A 64 -5.11 -25.26 -11.88
CA GLN A 64 -5.76 -25.89 -10.73
C GLN A 64 -6.49 -24.87 -9.84
N ASN A 65 -5.91 -23.69 -9.63
CA ASN A 65 -6.57 -22.61 -8.90
C ASN A 65 -7.82 -22.12 -9.63
N ALA A 66 -7.77 -22.00 -10.96
CA ALA A 66 -8.92 -21.59 -11.78
C ALA A 66 -10.05 -22.63 -11.71
N GLN A 67 -9.71 -23.92 -11.82
CA GLN A 67 -10.67 -25.02 -11.66
C GLN A 67 -11.31 -24.98 -10.26
N ARG A 68 -10.51 -24.88 -9.19
CA ARG A 68 -11.03 -24.79 -7.82
C ARG A 68 -11.94 -23.57 -7.63
N ARG A 69 -11.57 -22.42 -8.21
CA ARG A 69 -12.35 -21.17 -8.12
C ARG A 69 -13.70 -21.29 -8.83
N ALA A 70 -13.74 -21.88 -10.04
CA ALA A 70 -14.97 -22.10 -10.77
C ALA A 70 -15.97 -22.95 -9.96
N VAL A 71 -15.49 -24.00 -9.29
CA VAL A 71 -16.34 -24.87 -8.45
C VAL A 71 -16.83 -24.16 -7.18
N LEU A 72 -16.00 -23.29 -6.59
CA LEU A 72 -16.42 -22.46 -5.46
C LEU A 72 -17.45 -21.40 -5.86
N GLU A 73 -17.30 -20.78 -7.03
CA GLU A 73 -18.27 -19.84 -7.60
C GLU A 73 -19.60 -20.54 -7.90
N GLU A 74 -19.56 -21.75 -8.47
CA GLU A 74 -20.76 -22.58 -8.64
C GLU A 74 -21.41 -22.89 -7.28
N LEU A 75 -20.63 -23.32 -6.28
CA LEU A 75 -21.13 -23.62 -4.93
C LEU A 75 -21.79 -22.38 -4.28
N ALA A 76 -21.28 -21.19 -4.55
CA ALA A 76 -21.86 -19.95 -4.04
C ALA A 76 -23.26 -19.68 -4.60
N THR A 77 -23.56 -20.12 -5.82
CA THR A 77 -24.90 -19.99 -6.43
C THR A 77 -25.93 -20.96 -5.85
N VAL A 78 -25.49 -22.08 -5.25
CA VAL A 78 -26.40 -23.10 -4.72
C VAL A 78 -27.07 -22.61 -3.43
N PRO A 79 -28.42 -22.56 -3.34
CA PRO A 79 -29.11 -22.13 -2.12
C PRO A 79 -28.72 -22.92 -0.87
N TRP A 80 -28.68 -22.28 0.29
CA TRP A 80 -28.30 -22.96 1.54
C TRP A 80 -29.46 -23.68 2.25
N LYS A 81 -30.71 -23.32 1.90
CA LYS A 81 -31.94 -23.90 2.45
C LYS A 81 -32.48 -25.01 1.55
N GLY A 82 -33.09 -26.03 2.16
CA GLY A 82 -33.71 -27.17 1.48
C GLY A 82 -32.83 -28.43 1.49
N ALA A 83 -33.47 -29.62 1.49
CA ALA A 83 -32.79 -30.90 1.55
C ALA A 83 -31.91 -31.17 0.31
N ALA A 84 -32.46 -30.97 -0.90
CA ALA A 84 -31.72 -31.17 -2.16
C ALA A 84 -30.53 -30.19 -2.34
N PRO A 85 -30.69 -28.87 -2.11
CA PRO A 85 -29.54 -27.94 -2.14
C PRO A 85 -28.47 -28.28 -1.10
N ARG A 86 -28.85 -28.70 0.12
CA ARG A 86 -27.88 -29.15 1.13
C ARG A 86 -27.09 -30.39 0.70
N ALA A 87 -27.77 -31.39 0.10
CA ALA A 87 -27.11 -32.58 -0.45
C ALA A 87 -26.12 -32.21 -1.57
N ARG A 88 -26.52 -31.32 -2.50
CA ARG A 88 -25.64 -30.80 -3.56
C ARG A 88 -24.45 -30.02 -3.00
N ARG A 89 -24.67 -29.13 -2.04
CA ARG A 89 -23.55 -28.41 -1.37
C ARG A 89 -22.59 -29.37 -0.69
N LYS A 90 -23.09 -30.45 -0.08
CA LYS A 90 -22.26 -31.49 0.56
C LYS A 90 -21.41 -32.22 -0.47
N SER A 91 -21.98 -32.68 -1.58
CA SER A 91 -21.22 -33.37 -2.63
C SER A 91 -20.17 -32.46 -3.29
N MET A 92 -20.53 -31.20 -3.57
CA MET A 92 -19.59 -30.22 -4.11
C MET A 92 -18.43 -29.92 -3.15
N LYS A 93 -18.69 -29.82 -1.84
CA LYS A 93 -17.62 -29.66 -0.85
C LYS A 93 -16.65 -30.85 -0.84
N VAL A 94 -17.16 -32.08 -0.90
CA VAL A 94 -16.31 -33.28 -1.00
C VAL A 94 -15.44 -33.24 -2.27
N ALA A 95 -16.00 -32.82 -3.41
CA ALA A 95 -15.23 -32.66 -4.64
C ALA A 95 -14.16 -31.55 -4.53
N ILE A 96 -14.49 -30.41 -3.89
CA ILE A 96 -13.54 -29.32 -3.63
C ILE A 96 -12.41 -29.78 -2.69
N ASP A 97 -12.72 -30.58 -1.68
CA ASP A 97 -11.73 -31.09 -0.72
C ASP A 97 -10.78 -32.12 -1.37
N ALA A 98 -11.24 -32.83 -2.41
CA ALA A 98 -10.40 -33.73 -3.21
C ALA A 98 -9.50 -32.98 -4.23
N MET A 99 -9.84 -31.75 -4.60
CA MET A 99 -9.01 -30.93 -5.48
C MET A 99 -7.77 -30.40 -4.76
N PRO A 100 -6.66 -30.14 -5.48
CA PRO A 100 -5.51 -29.46 -4.90
C PRO A 100 -5.93 -28.17 -4.17
N PRO A 101 -5.34 -27.88 -3.00
CA PRO A 101 -5.62 -26.64 -2.29
C PRO A 101 -5.12 -25.44 -3.10
N PHE A 102 -5.66 -24.26 -2.80
CA PHE A 102 -5.19 -23.03 -3.42
C PHE A 102 -3.69 -22.85 -3.15
N ARG A 103 -2.91 -22.65 -4.21
CA ARG A 103 -1.45 -22.45 -4.12
C ARG A 103 -1.06 -21.12 -4.73
N ARG A 104 -0.12 -20.42 -4.10
CA ARG A 104 0.45 -19.19 -4.67
C ARG A 104 1.54 -19.55 -5.68
N VAL A 105 1.52 -18.91 -6.84
CA VAL A 105 2.58 -19.05 -7.84
C VAL A 105 3.87 -18.36 -7.41
N THR A 106 4.98 -18.86 -7.93
CA THR A 106 6.30 -18.25 -7.79
C THR A 106 6.44 -17.11 -8.78
N GLY A 107 5.94 -15.93 -8.42
CA GLY A 107 5.94 -14.76 -9.31
C GLY A 107 7.35 -14.26 -9.68
N PRO A 108 7.47 -13.36 -10.68
CA PRO A 108 8.75 -12.86 -11.20
C PRO A 108 9.70 -12.32 -10.11
N ALA A 109 9.17 -11.55 -9.15
CA ALA A 109 9.94 -11.03 -8.02
C ALA A 109 10.50 -12.13 -7.11
N THR A 110 9.76 -13.23 -6.93
CA THR A 110 10.23 -14.38 -6.15
C THR A 110 11.32 -15.13 -6.91
N ARG A 111 11.17 -15.34 -8.23
CA ARG A 111 12.24 -15.94 -9.06
C ARG A 111 13.55 -15.16 -9.00
N GLN A 112 13.48 -13.83 -9.06
CA GLN A 112 14.66 -12.97 -8.88
C GLN A 112 15.29 -13.12 -7.48
N ARG A 113 14.49 -13.28 -6.43
CA ARG A 113 14.99 -13.55 -5.08
C ARG A 113 15.66 -14.91 -4.95
N ILE A 114 15.05 -15.96 -5.50
CA ILE A 114 15.65 -17.32 -5.54
C ILE A 114 17.00 -17.26 -6.26
N LYS A 115 17.08 -16.57 -7.41
CA LYS A 115 18.33 -16.33 -8.13
C LYS A 115 19.36 -15.60 -7.26
N ALA A 116 18.94 -14.57 -6.52
CA ALA A 116 19.83 -13.81 -5.63
C ALA A 116 20.37 -14.69 -4.49
N THR A 117 19.53 -15.51 -3.85
CA THR A 117 19.92 -16.49 -2.82
C THR A 117 20.97 -17.46 -3.37
N LEU A 118 20.70 -18.07 -4.54
CA LEU A 118 21.63 -18.99 -5.19
C LEU A 118 22.94 -18.31 -5.60
N ARG A 119 22.85 -17.11 -6.20
CA ARG A 119 24.04 -16.35 -6.64
C ARG A 119 24.95 -16.01 -5.47
N ALA A 120 24.39 -15.60 -4.33
CA ALA A 120 25.15 -15.34 -3.11
C ALA A 120 25.89 -16.60 -2.64
N ALA A 121 25.18 -17.73 -2.51
CA ALA A 121 25.80 -18.99 -2.10
C ALA A 121 26.92 -19.47 -3.04
N LEU A 122 26.76 -19.28 -4.36
CA LEU A 122 27.79 -19.63 -5.34
C LEU A 122 28.97 -18.65 -5.36
N ASN A 123 28.75 -17.37 -5.02
CA ASN A 123 29.84 -16.42 -4.81
C ASN A 123 30.67 -16.80 -3.57
N ASP A 124 30.03 -17.23 -2.49
CA ASP A 124 30.73 -17.70 -1.29
C ASP A 124 31.56 -18.96 -1.62
N ALA A 125 31.04 -19.86 -2.45
CA ALA A 125 31.78 -21.02 -2.95
C ALA A 125 33.00 -20.64 -3.80
N ILE A 126 32.93 -19.55 -4.58
CA ILE A 126 34.10 -19.01 -5.30
C ILE A 126 35.12 -18.43 -4.33
N ALA A 127 34.67 -17.66 -3.33
CA ALA A 127 35.56 -17.08 -2.32
C ALA A 127 36.30 -18.18 -1.54
N GLN A 128 35.66 -19.33 -1.32
CA GLN A 128 36.24 -20.53 -0.72
C GLN A 128 36.99 -21.43 -1.72
N GLN A 129 37.14 -21.01 -2.98
CA GLN A 129 37.83 -21.74 -4.05
C GLN A 129 37.26 -23.14 -4.35
N ILE A 130 35.99 -23.40 -4.00
CA ILE A 130 35.29 -24.67 -4.29
C ILE A 130 34.93 -24.76 -5.78
N ILE A 131 34.59 -23.62 -6.37
CA ILE A 131 34.31 -23.45 -7.81
C ILE A 131 34.98 -22.17 -8.32
N THR A 132 35.15 -22.05 -9.63
CA THR A 132 35.81 -20.88 -10.26
C THR A 132 34.84 -20.00 -11.05
N PHE A 133 33.59 -20.43 -11.21
CA PHE A 133 32.60 -19.79 -12.08
C PHE A 133 31.23 -19.80 -11.42
N ASN A 134 30.50 -18.68 -11.49
CA ASN A 134 29.15 -18.56 -10.94
C ASN A 134 28.11 -18.66 -12.07
N PRO A 135 27.49 -19.84 -12.31
CA PRO A 135 26.47 -19.97 -13.34
C PRO A 135 25.23 -19.09 -13.09
N ALA A 136 24.90 -18.76 -11.84
CA ALA A 136 23.74 -17.93 -11.52
C ALA A 136 23.92 -16.45 -11.90
N ALA A 137 25.16 -15.99 -12.11
CA ALA A 137 25.42 -14.63 -12.58
C ALA A 137 24.92 -14.41 -14.01
N HIS A 138 24.88 -15.47 -14.83
CA HIS A 138 24.58 -15.43 -16.26
C HIS A 138 23.15 -15.83 -16.62
N ILE A 139 22.30 -16.13 -15.62
CA ILE A 139 20.90 -16.41 -15.87
C ILE A 139 20.14 -15.13 -16.13
N GLU A 140 19.46 -15.03 -17.27
CA GLU A 140 18.56 -13.93 -17.56
C GLU A 140 17.14 -14.31 -17.17
N LEU A 141 16.51 -13.46 -16.35
CA LEU A 141 15.12 -13.62 -15.93
C LEU A 141 14.36 -12.35 -16.29
N ASP A 142 13.07 -12.49 -16.55
CA ASP A 142 12.19 -11.36 -16.87
C ASP A 142 12.36 -10.20 -15.88
N PRO A 143 12.46 -8.95 -16.39
CA PRO A 143 12.56 -7.79 -15.54
C PRO A 143 11.27 -7.62 -14.73
N VAL A 144 11.42 -7.38 -13.44
CA VAL A 144 10.29 -7.11 -12.55
C VAL A 144 10.01 -5.61 -12.61
N ARG A 145 8.91 -5.23 -13.26
CA ARG A 145 8.43 -3.85 -13.21
C ARG A 145 7.95 -3.55 -11.79
N LYS A 146 8.50 -2.50 -11.17
CA LYS A 146 8.02 -2.04 -9.87
C LYS A 146 6.58 -1.52 -10.03
N PRO A 147 5.65 -1.91 -9.14
CA PRO A 147 4.30 -1.36 -9.18
C PRO A 147 4.38 0.14 -8.92
N LYS A 148 3.67 0.93 -9.74
CA LYS A 148 3.57 2.38 -9.57
C LYS A 148 2.41 2.68 -8.63
N ALA A 149 2.62 3.51 -7.62
CA ALA A 149 1.50 4.03 -6.86
C ALA A 149 0.59 4.86 -7.79
N LEU A 150 -0.71 4.78 -7.63
CA LEU A 150 -1.67 5.63 -8.36
C LEU A 150 -2.75 6.10 -7.40
N VAL A 151 -3.32 7.28 -7.66
CA VAL A 151 -4.45 7.79 -6.88
C VAL A 151 -5.78 7.36 -7.48
N TRP A 152 -6.74 7.07 -6.62
CA TRP A 152 -8.15 6.85 -6.97
C TRP A 152 -8.84 8.15 -7.38
N THR A 153 -8.57 8.65 -8.58
CA THR A 153 -9.33 9.77 -9.18
C THR A 153 -10.75 9.33 -9.53
N ASP A 154 -11.66 10.28 -9.69
CA ASP A 154 -13.06 10.00 -10.02
C ASP A 154 -13.21 9.11 -11.26
N GLU A 155 -12.40 9.33 -12.30
CA GLU A 155 -12.43 8.52 -13.52
C GLU A 155 -11.97 7.09 -13.26
N ARG A 156 -10.96 6.90 -12.39
CA ARG A 156 -10.48 5.55 -12.02
C ARG A 156 -11.49 4.83 -11.14
N VAL A 157 -12.15 5.55 -10.23
CA VAL A 157 -13.22 4.99 -9.40
C VAL A 157 -14.39 4.56 -10.28
N ALA A 158 -14.81 5.40 -11.24
CA ALA A 158 -15.86 5.05 -12.20
C ALA A 158 -15.50 3.80 -12.99
N ARG A 159 -14.30 3.76 -13.59
CA ARG A 159 -13.81 2.59 -14.33
C ARG A 159 -13.75 1.34 -13.45
N TRP A 160 -13.26 1.45 -12.22
CA TRP A 160 -13.21 0.32 -11.29
C TRP A 160 -14.60 -0.19 -10.92
N ARG A 161 -15.58 0.70 -10.75
CA ARG A 161 -16.98 0.30 -10.51
C ARG A 161 -17.59 -0.44 -11.70
N GLU A 162 -17.20 -0.08 -12.92
CA GLU A 162 -17.65 -0.74 -14.15
C GLU A 162 -16.97 -2.10 -14.38
N THR A 163 -15.64 -2.19 -14.21
CA THR A 163 -14.86 -3.36 -14.62
C THR A 163 -14.42 -4.26 -13.47
N GLY A 164 -14.44 -3.77 -12.23
CA GLY A 164 -13.84 -4.42 -11.06
C GLY A 164 -12.31 -4.41 -11.05
N GLU A 165 -11.65 -3.86 -12.08
CA GLU A 165 -10.20 -3.92 -12.24
C GLU A 165 -9.50 -2.77 -11.50
N LYS A 166 -8.47 -3.13 -10.72
CA LYS A 166 -7.59 -2.14 -10.07
C LYS A 166 -6.53 -1.66 -11.07
N PRO A 167 -6.34 -0.34 -11.26
CA PRO A 167 -5.34 0.18 -12.20
C PRO A 167 -3.90 -0.17 -11.82
N SER A 168 -3.62 -0.31 -10.53
CA SER A 168 -2.32 -0.70 -9.99
C SER A 168 -2.50 -1.56 -8.73
N PRO A 169 -1.54 -2.44 -8.41
CA PRO A 169 -1.48 -3.10 -7.10
C PRO A 169 -1.27 -2.15 -5.92
N VAL A 170 -0.80 -0.92 -6.17
CA VAL A 170 -0.58 0.13 -5.16
C VAL A 170 -1.50 1.29 -5.50
N MET A 171 -2.58 1.44 -4.74
CA MET A 171 -3.55 2.51 -4.93
C MET A 171 -3.64 3.37 -3.67
N VAL A 172 -3.77 4.68 -3.85
CA VAL A 172 -3.81 5.66 -2.77
C VAL A 172 -5.13 6.44 -2.85
N TRP A 173 -5.72 6.75 -1.70
CA TRP A 173 -6.90 7.59 -1.64
C TRP A 173 -6.58 9.07 -1.83
N THR A 174 -7.56 9.82 -2.31
CA THR A 174 -7.52 11.28 -2.25
C THR A 174 -7.67 11.74 -0.78
N PRO A 175 -7.37 13.02 -0.46
CA PRO A 175 -7.66 13.57 0.87
C PRO A 175 -9.13 13.40 1.26
N GLU A 176 -10.07 13.62 0.33
CA GLU A 176 -11.51 13.52 0.56
C GLU A 176 -11.93 12.08 0.85
N GLN A 177 -11.41 11.10 0.10
CA GLN A 177 -11.64 9.68 0.34
C GLN A 177 -11.04 9.22 1.68
N THR A 178 -9.86 9.75 2.04
CA THR A 178 -9.22 9.47 3.33
C THR A 178 -10.07 10.02 4.48
N GLY A 179 -10.56 11.25 4.37
CA GLY A 179 -11.49 11.85 5.33
C GLY A 179 -12.78 11.03 5.46
N ALA A 180 -13.42 10.68 4.33
CA ALA A 180 -14.63 9.87 4.32
C ALA A 180 -14.43 8.50 4.99
N PHE A 181 -13.26 7.88 4.83
CA PHE A 181 -12.94 6.65 5.55
C PHE A 181 -12.82 6.87 7.05
N LEU A 182 -12.12 7.92 7.49
CA LEU A 182 -11.95 8.24 8.90
C LEU A 182 -13.29 8.58 9.57
N ASP A 183 -14.18 9.29 8.89
CA ASP A 183 -15.54 9.55 9.35
C ASP A 183 -16.34 8.24 9.48
N PHE A 184 -16.24 7.34 8.50
CA PHE A 184 -16.92 6.05 8.53
C PHE A 184 -16.47 5.17 9.71
N VAL A 185 -15.17 5.20 10.07
CA VAL A 185 -14.61 4.40 11.17
C VAL A 185 -14.53 5.17 12.49
N ALA A 186 -15.20 6.32 12.62
CA ALA A 186 -15.09 7.18 13.81
C ALA A 186 -15.39 6.45 15.14
N GLU A 187 -16.33 5.52 15.11
CA GLU A 187 -16.73 4.70 16.27
C GLU A 187 -16.00 3.34 16.34
N ASP A 188 -15.12 3.03 15.38
CA ASP A 188 -14.33 1.80 15.43
C ASP A 188 -13.35 1.85 16.60
N ARG A 189 -13.20 0.72 17.31
CA ARG A 189 -12.31 0.63 18.47
C ARG A 189 -10.86 1.00 18.11
N LEU A 190 -10.42 0.67 16.88
CA LEU A 190 -9.08 0.98 16.38
C LEU A 190 -9.02 2.27 15.54
N TYR A 191 -10.02 3.15 15.60
CA TYR A 191 -10.02 4.46 14.93
C TYR A 191 -8.67 5.18 15.02
N THR A 192 -8.11 5.27 16.23
CA THR A 192 -6.83 5.95 16.51
C THR A 192 -5.65 5.32 15.75
N MET A 193 -5.64 4.00 15.53
CA MET A 193 -4.63 3.32 14.72
C MET A 193 -4.76 3.72 13.25
N TRP A 194 -5.99 3.80 12.74
CA TRP A 194 -6.27 4.18 11.36
C TRP A 194 -5.90 5.65 11.10
N HIS A 195 -6.32 6.54 12.00
CA HIS A 195 -5.96 7.96 12.00
C HIS A 195 -4.45 8.14 11.96
N LEU A 196 -3.74 7.57 12.91
CA LEU A 196 -2.29 7.70 13.03
C LEU A 196 -1.55 7.12 11.80
N THR A 197 -2.02 5.99 11.26
CA THR A 197 -1.43 5.37 10.07
C THR A 197 -1.69 6.20 8.81
N ALA A 198 -2.88 6.79 8.65
CA ALA A 198 -3.24 7.62 7.51
C ALA A 198 -2.46 8.93 7.46
N PHE A 199 -2.23 9.57 8.61
CA PHE A 199 -1.50 10.85 8.67
C PHE A 199 0.02 10.70 8.81
N ARG A 200 0.49 9.71 9.58
CA ARG A 200 1.92 9.57 9.92
C ARG A 200 2.60 8.35 9.29
N GLY A 201 1.85 7.48 8.63
CA GLY A 201 2.40 6.42 7.79
C GLY A 201 3.19 5.34 8.53
N LEU A 202 2.82 5.01 9.77
CA LEU A 202 3.41 3.88 10.50
C LEU A 202 3.26 2.57 9.70
N ARG A 203 4.28 1.71 9.73
CA ARG A 203 4.13 0.35 9.21
C ARG A 203 3.21 -0.41 10.16
N ARG A 204 2.43 -1.36 9.63
CA ARG A 204 1.53 -2.22 10.42
C ARG A 204 2.15 -2.75 11.71
N GLY A 205 3.35 -3.33 11.63
CA GLY A 205 4.04 -3.86 12.80
C GLY A 205 4.47 -2.78 13.80
N GLU A 206 4.89 -1.61 13.32
CA GLU A 206 5.24 -0.46 14.17
C GLU A 206 4.00 0.05 14.90
N ALA A 207 2.88 0.20 14.21
CA ALA A 207 1.61 0.56 14.84
C ALA A 207 1.19 -0.48 15.88
N CYS A 208 1.19 -1.78 15.55
CA CYS A 208 0.84 -2.84 16.49
C CYS A 208 1.79 -2.93 17.70
N GLY A 209 3.04 -2.49 17.54
CA GLY A 209 4.09 -2.61 18.57
C GLY A 209 4.46 -1.29 19.24
N GLN A 210 3.71 -0.20 19.02
CA GLN A 210 4.02 1.10 19.59
C GLN A 210 3.74 1.10 21.10
N PRO A 211 4.74 1.34 21.97
CA PRO A 211 4.52 1.38 23.40
C PRO A 211 4.12 2.78 23.90
N TRP A 212 3.36 2.83 25.00
CA TRP A 212 3.03 4.10 25.66
C TRP A 212 4.25 4.83 26.21
N SER A 213 5.28 4.09 26.67
CA SER A 213 6.54 4.65 27.18
C SER A 213 7.29 5.49 26.14
N GLU A 214 7.08 5.21 24.85
CA GLU A 214 7.70 5.94 23.72
C GLU A 214 6.69 6.85 23.02
N THR A 215 5.55 7.15 23.64
CA THR A 215 4.50 8.00 23.08
C THR A 215 4.27 9.19 24.01
N ASN A 216 4.93 10.31 23.70
CA ASN A 216 4.89 11.52 24.51
C ASN A 216 3.81 12.49 24.00
N LEU A 217 2.65 12.48 24.67
CA LEU A 217 1.50 13.31 24.30
C LEU A 217 1.68 14.79 24.65
N ASP A 218 2.54 15.13 25.62
CA ASP A 218 2.78 16.53 26.01
C ASP A 218 3.72 17.23 25.01
N ARG A 219 4.70 16.48 24.48
CA ARG A 219 5.61 16.95 23.43
C ARG A 219 5.05 16.79 22.03
N GLY A 220 3.87 16.18 21.87
CA GLY A 220 3.29 15.88 20.56
C GLY A 220 4.21 15.02 19.70
N SER A 221 4.70 13.90 20.24
CA SER A 221 5.60 13.01 19.48
C SER A 221 5.49 11.56 19.92
N LEU A 222 5.80 10.65 19.00
CA LEU A 222 6.08 9.25 19.35
C LEU A 222 7.42 8.82 18.74
N THR A 223 8.09 7.90 19.41
CA THR A 223 9.33 7.30 18.94
C THR A 223 9.03 5.87 18.50
N VAL A 224 9.37 5.53 17.27
CA VAL A 224 9.29 4.16 16.77
C VAL A 224 10.54 3.42 17.24
N THR A 225 10.40 2.57 18.24
CA THR A 225 11.51 1.80 18.84
C THR A 225 11.40 0.29 18.59
N GLY A 226 10.27 -0.19 18.08
CA GLY A 226 9.98 -1.60 17.91
C GLY A 226 8.81 -1.86 16.98
N GLN A 227 8.52 -3.13 16.74
CA GLN A 227 7.38 -3.59 15.96
C GLN A 227 6.95 -4.99 16.41
N LEU A 228 5.66 -5.30 16.25
CA LEU A 228 5.19 -6.69 16.27
C LEU A 228 5.35 -7.28 14.87
N VAL A 229 6.12 -8.36 14.78
CA VAL A 229 6.36 -9.13 13.55
C VAL A 229 5.56 -10.41 13.62
N GLN A 230 4.96 -10.78 12.49
CA GLN A 230 4.28 -12.05 12.31
C GLN A 230 5.20 -12.99 11.51
N ASP A 231 5.46 -14.18 12.06
CA ASP A 231 6.13 -15.29 11.37
C ASP A 231 5.20 -16.51 11.38
N GLY A 232 4.60 -16.83 10.23
CA GLY A 232 3.49 -17.76 10.20
C GLY A 232 2.28 -17.22 10.99
N TRP A 233 1.88 -17.91 12.05
CA TRP A 233 0.84 -17.46 12.97
C TRP A 233 1.41 -16.82 14.26
N ASP A 234 2.69 -17.03 14.52
CA ASP A 234 3.33 -16.53 15.74
C ASP A 234 3.61 -15.04 15.61
N VAL A 235 3.42 -14.33 16.73
CA VAL A 235 3.71 -12.90 16.86
C VAL A 235 4.87 -12.73 17.83
N GLU A 236 5.86 -11.97 17.41
CA GLU A 236 7.04 -11.65 18.23
C GLU A 236 7.36 -10.16 18.15
N THR A 237 7.94 -9.64 19.22
CA THR A 237 8.53 -8.29 19.23
C THR A 237 9.85 -8.32 18.47
N ALA A 238 10.07 -7.34 17.60
CA ALA A 238 11.36 -7.14 16.96
C ALA A 238 11.74 -5.66 16.97
N GLU A 239 13.04 -5.40 17.02
CA GLU A 239 13.58 -4.06 16.80
C GLU A 239 13.40 -3.65 15.32
N PRO A 240 13.49 -2.35 14.99
CA PRO A 240 13.56 -1.88 13.62
C PRO A 240 14.72 -2.52 12.84
N LYS A 241 14.56 -2.69 11.53
CA LYS A 241 15.53 -3.41 10.67
C LYS A 241 16.84 -2.65 10.43
N THR A 242 16.79 -1.35 10.59
CA THR A 242 17.82 -0.40 10.21
C THR A 242 17.80 0.74 11.21
N ASP A 243 18.89 1.48 11.34
CA ASP A 243 18.97 2.67 12.20
C ASP A 243 17.89 3.69 11.83
N SER A 244 17.60 3.85 10.53
CA SER A 244 16.50 4.70 10.03
C SER A 244 15.10 4.25 10.45
N GLY A 245 14.97 3.05 10.99
CA GLY A 245 13.74 2.55 11.59
C GLY A 245 13.47 3.14 12.97
N PHE A 246 14.53 3.49 13.71
CA PHE A 246 14.45 4.29 14.94
C PHE A 246 14.26 5.75 14.57
N ARG A 247 13.06 6.28 14.86
CA ARG A 247 12.72 7.64 14.46
C ARG A 247 11.67 8.27 15.34
N VAL A 248 11.75 9.58 15.46
CA VAL A 248 10.72 10.40 16.10
C VAL A 248 9.72 10.84 15.04
N VAL A 249 8.44 10.63 15.34
CA VAL A 249 7.31 11.06 14.53
C VAL A 249 6.59 12.14 15.32
N ALA A 250 6.67 13.38 14.82
CA ALA A 250 5.90 14.50 15.37
C ALA A 250 4.40 14.26 15.19
N LEU A 251 3.57 14.79 16.08
CA LEU A 251 2.12 14.67 16.08
C LEU A 251 1.52 16.08 16.15
N ASP A 252 0.48 16.32 15.37
CA ASP A 252 -0.36 17.51 15.50
C ASP A 252 -1.31 17.39 16.70
N ASP A 253 -1.88 18.52 17.12
CA ASP A 253 -2.74 18.61 18.29
C ASP A 253 -4.00 17.74 18.19
N ASP A 254 -4.57 17.59 16.98
CA ASP A 254 -5.73 16.73 16.76
C ASP A 254 -5.36 15.26 16.95
N THR A 255 -4.24 14.81 16.37
CA THR A 255 -3.70 13.46 16.59
C THR A 255 -3.42 13.20 18.07
N VAL A 256 -2.86 14.17 18.80
CA VAL A 256 -2.65 14.08 20.25
C VAL A 256 -3.99 13.93 20.99
N GLY A 257 -5.00 14.71 20.62
CA GLY A 257 -6.35 14.60 21.17
C GLY A 257 -6.99 13.23 20.94
N VAL A 258 -6.84 12.66 19.75
CA VAL A 258 -7.29 11.30 19.40
C VAL A 258 -6.59 10.25 20.27
N LEU A 259 -5.27 10.36 20.47
CA LEU A 259 -4.50 9.45 21.32
C LEU A 259 -4.89 9.57 22.80
N LYS A 260 -5.19 10.77 23.30
CA LYS A 260 -5.69 10.96 24.68
C LYS A 260 -7.01 10.20 24.89
N ARG A 261 -7.99 10.39 24.00
CA ARG A 261 -9.28 9.66 24.07
C ARG A 261 -9.09 8.14 24.01
N HIS A 262 -8.15 7.67 23.19
CA HIS A 262 -7.80 6.26 23.12
C HIS A 262 -7.22 5.72 24.42
N ARG A 263 -6.32 6.48 25.07
CA ARG A 263 -5.74 6.13 26.37
C ARG A 263 -6.82 6.01 27.44
N ASP A 264 -7.75 6.96 27.46
CA ASP A 264 -8.84 6.98 28.44
C ASP A 264 -9.77 5.77 28.25
N ARG A 265 -10.09 5.43 26.99
CA ARG A 265 -10.85 4.20 26.67
C ARG A 265 -10.11 2.94 27.12
N GLN A 266 -8.81 2.83 26.82
CA GLN A 266 -8.01 1.66 27.19
C GLN A 266 -7.91 1.51 28.72
N GLU A 267 -7.83 2.61 29.47
CA GLU A 267 -7.84 2.57 30.94
C GLU A 267 -9.21 2.13 31.49
N ALA A 268 -10.31 2.54 30.84
CA ALA A 268 -11.64 2.03 31.18
C ALA A 268 -11.77 0.53 30.90
N GLU A 269 -11.29 0.04 29.74
CA GLU A 269 -11.21 -1.39 29.42
C GLU A 269 -10.36 -2.14 30.45
N ARG A 270 -9.20 -1.58 30.84
CA ARG A 270 -8.35 -2.16 31.90
C ARG A 270 -9.09 -2.27 33.23
N ALA A 271 -9.82 -1.24 33.63
CA ALA A 271 -10.59 -1.26 34.87
C ALA A 271 -11.71 -2.32 34.82
N GLU A 272 -12.38 -2.48 33.68
CA GLU A 272 -13.42 -3.49 33.46
C GLU A 272 -12.88 -4.93 33.52
N TRP A 273 -11.72 -5.19 32.89
CA TRP A 273 -11.08 -6.51 32.92
C TRP A 273 -10.38 -6.81 34.25
N GLY A 274 -10.01 -5.78 35.02
CA GLY A 274 -9.38 -5.89 36.33
C GLY A 274 -8.13 -6.80 36.29
N SER A 275 -8.13 -7.84 37.11
CA SER A 275 -6.99 -8.78 37.20
C SER A 275 -6.75 -9.62 35.93
N ALA A 276 -7.74 -9.73 35.04
CA ALA A 276 -7.60 -10.46 33.78
C ALA A 276 -6.90 -9.64 32.68
N TRP A 277 -6.68 -8.34 32.90
CA TRP A 277 -6.00 -7.47 31.95
C TRP A 277 -4.54 -7.90 31.75
N VAL A 278 -4.15 -8.06 30.48
CA VAL A 278 -2.76 -8.36 30.09
C VAL A 278 -2.00 -7.04 29.93
N ASN A 279 -1.10 -6.73 30.87
CA ASN A 279 -0.35 -5.48 30.81
C ASN A 279 0.84 -5.56 29.84
N THR A 280 0.56 -5.25 28.57
CA THR A 280 1.57 -5.25 27.49
C THR A 280 2.31 -3.92 27.33
N GLY A 281 1.78 -2.83 27.90
CA GLY A 281 2.32 -1.47 27.76
C GLY A 281 2.15 -0.86 26.36
N LEU A 282 1.43 -1.53 25.45
CA LEU A 282 1.23 -1.09 24.08
C LEU A 282 0.09 -0.08 23.95
N VAL A 283 0.23 0.86 23.02
CA VAL A 283 -0.81 1.83 22.67
C VAL A 283 -2.04 1.12 22.13
N PHE A 284 -1.85 0.12 21.26
CA PHE A 284 -2.94 -0.62 20.63
C PHE A 284 -2.93 -2.08 21.05
N THR A 285 -3.99 -2.50 21.73
CA THR A 285 -4.18 -3.85 22.27
C THR A 285 -5.53 -4.42 21.85
N GLN A 286 -5.78 -5.70 22.09
CA GLN A 286 -7.14 -6.22 22.20
C GLN A 286 -7.83 -5.66 23.47
N GLU A 287 -9.13 -5.89 23.61
CA GLU A 287 -9.95 -5.42 24.74
C GLU A 287 -9.45 -5.95 26.09
N ASP A 288 -8.79 -7.11 26.10
CA ASP A 288 -8.18 -7.73 27.28
C ASP A 288 -6.74 -7.25 27.55
N GLY A 289 -6.24 -6.28 26.79
CA GLY A 289 -4.86 -5.78 26.89
C GLY A 289 -3.81 -6.61 26.15
N SER A 290 -4.18 -7.78 25.62
CA SER A 290 -3.26 -8.64 24.86
C SER A 290 -2.86 -8.02 23.51
N TRP A 291 -1.84 -8.58 22.88
CA TRP A 291 -1.32 -8.07 21.61
C TRP A 291 -2.34 -8.17 20.48
N LEU A 292 -2.37 -7.15 19.62
CA LEU A 292 -2.99 -7.26 18.33
C LEU A 292 -2.17 -8.18 17.43
N HIS A 293 -2.82 -9.17 16.80
CA HIS A 293 -2.19 -9.97 15.76
C HIS A 293 -2.12 -9.14 14.45
N PRO A 294 -0.93 -8.84 13.90
CA PRO A 294 -0.80 -7.95 12.74
C PRO A 294 -1.62 -8.40 11.52
N GLY A 295 -1.72 -9.71 11.27
CA GLY A 295 -2.58 -10.24 10.20
C GLY A 295 -4.06 -9.89 10.40
N LYS A 296 -4.58 -9.97 11.64
CA LYS A 296 -5.99 -9.67 11.94
C LYS A 296 -6.29 -8.18 11.79
N VAL A 297 -5.32 -7.32 12.08
CA VAL A 297 -5.40 -5.88 11.84
C VAL A 297 -5.53 -5.58 10.34
N THR A 298 -4.78 -6.29 9.49
CA THR A 298 -4.94 -6.19 8.03
C THR A 298 -6.33 -6.66 7.59
N ASP A 299 -6.79 -7.81 8.09
CA ASP A 299 -8.10 -8.36 7.73
C ASP A 299 -9.26 -7.46 8.19
N LEU A 300 -9.14 -6.83 9.36
CA LEU A 300 -10.09 -5.83 9.84
C LEU A 300 -10.12 -4.59 8.93
N PHE A 301 -8.95 -4.05 8.59
CA PHE A 301 -8.86 -2.90 7.69
C PHE A 301 -9.52 -3.21 6.32
N ASP A 302 -9.22 -4.36 5.72
CA ASP A 302 -9.79 -4.76 4.43
C ASP A 302 -11.33 -4.90 4.50
N ARG A 303 -11.87 -5.39 5.63
CA ARG A 303 -13.32 -5.43 5.87
C ARG A 303 -13.92 -4.04 6.01
N LEU A 304 -13.27 -3.12 6.75
CA LEU A 304 -13.73 -1.75 6.92
C LEU A 304 -13.72 -0.97 5.61
N VAL A 305 -12.69 -1.14 4.78
CA VAL A 305 -12.62 -0.57 3.42
C VAL A 305 -13.75 -1.09 2.54
N THR A 306 -14.05 -2.39 2.62
CA THR A 306 -15.15 -2.97 1.86
C THR A 306 -16.50 -2.44 2.35
N ALA A 307 -16.69 -2.33 3.67
CA ALA A 307 -17.93 -1.86 4.28
C ALA A 307 -18.20 -0.36 4.04
N SER A 308 -17.16 0.46 3.89
CA SER A 308 -17.33 1.90 3.62
C SER A 308 -17.77 2.20 2.18
N GLY A 309 -17.69 1.22 1.27
CA GLY A 309 -17.99 1.41 -0.15
C GLY A 309 -16.96 2.25 -0.91
N LEU A 310 -15.84 2.59 -0.27
CA LEU A 310 -14.73 3.31 -0.89
C LEU A 310 -13.93 2.41 -1.84
N PRO A 311 -13.22 3.01 -2.81
CA PRO A 311 -12.39 2.22 -3.70
C PRO A 311 -11.27 1.52 -2.92
N PRO A 312 -10.94 0.27 -3.27
CA PRO A 312 -10.12 -0.59 -2.44
C PRO A 312 -8.65 -0.15 -2.39
N ILE A 313 -8.09 -0.10 -1.19
CA ILE A 313 -6.65 0.04 -0.91
C ILE A 313 -6.24 -0.99 0.15
N ARG A 314 -4.93 -1.26 0.30
CA ARG A 314 -4.41 -2.12 1.38
C ARG A 314 -4.03 -1.27 2.58
N LEU A 315 -3.89 -1.88 3.76
CA LEU A 315 -3.41 -1.18 4.95
C LEU A 315 -2.05 -0.48 4.72
N HIS A 316 -1.12 -1.13 4.00
CA HIS A 316 0.17 -0.50 3.69
C HIS A 316 0.05 0.68 2.72
N ASP A 317 -1.04 0.76 1.96
CA ASP A 317 -1.26 1.88 1.05
C ASP A 317 -1.65 3.17 1.81
N LEU A 318 -2.16 3.08 3.05
CA LEU A 318 -2.31 4.27 3.91
C LEU A 318 -0.98 4.98 4.12
N ARG A 319 0.12 4.25 4.21
CA ARG A 319 1.46 4.83 4.31
C ARG A 319 1.90 5.53 3.02
N HIS A 320 1.53 4.99 1.87
CA HIS A 320 1.71 5.68 0.59
C HIS A 320 0.83 6.95 0.53
N GLY A 321 -0.37 6.89 1.10
CA GLY A 321 -1.26 8.03 1.35
C GLY A 321 -0.63 9.10 2.23
N ALA A 322 -0.11 8.74 3.40
CA ALA A 322 0.56 9.66 4.31
C ALA A 322 1.71 10.42 3.62
N ALA A 323 2.54 9.71 2.84
CA ALA A 323 3.59 10.32 2.03
C ALA A 323 3.02 11.37 1.06
N THR A 324 1.93 11.01 0.38
CA THR A 324 1.25 11.87 -0.58
C THR A 324 0.67 13.12 0.08
N LEU A 325 -0.01 12.96 1.21
CA LEU A 325 -0.63 14.04 1.97
C LEU A 325 0.42 15.03 2.50
N MET A 326 1.50 14.52 3.13
CA MET A 326 2.57 15.38 3.63
C MET A 326 3.23 16.18 2.51
N LEU A 327 3.51 15.55 1.36
CA LEU A 327 4.12 16.26 0.23
C LEU A 327 3.15 17.25 -0.44
N ALA A 328 1.86 16.92 -0.50
CA ALA A 328 0.81 17.85 -0.96
C ALA A 328 0.70 19.08 -0.05
N ALA A 329 0.94 18.91 1.25
CA ALA A 329 1.02 19.99 2.23
C ALA A 329 2.35 20.79 2.14
N GLY A 330 3.23 20.47 1.19
CA GLY A 330 4.50 21.18 0.98
C GLY A 330 5.62 20.78 1.94
N VAL A 331 5.48 19.67 2.68
CA VAL A 331 6.54 19.15 3.54
C VAL A 331 7.71 18.68 2.68
N ASP A 332 8.94 19.04 3.09
CA ASP A 332 10.14 18.64 2.36
C ASP A 332 10.29 17.11 2.26
N VAL A 333 10.74 16.64 1.09
CA VAL A 333 10.84 15.20 0.77
C VAL A 333 11.74 14.45 1.74
N LYS A 334 12.78 15.09 2.29
CA LYS A 334 13.65 14.50 3.30
C LYS A 334 12.90 14.31 4.61
N ILE A 335 12.16 15.33 5.07
CA ILE A 335 11.34 15.22 6.29
C ILE A 335 10.28 14.12 6.16
N VAL A 336 9.65 13.99 4.98
CA VAL A 336 8.71 12.89 4.71
C VAL A 336 9.42 11.54 4.73
N SER A 337 10.58 11.43 4.09
CA SER A 337 11.41 10.22 4.11
C SER A 337 11.80 9.80 5.52
N ASP A 338 12.23 10.77 6.35
CA ASP A 338 12.65 10.57 7.73
C ASP A 338 11.46 10.17 8.59
N THR A 339 10.30 10.85 8.48
CA THR A 339 9.05 10.52 9.18
C THR A 339 8.58 9.10 8.86
N LEU A 340 8.73 8.67 7.61
CA LEU A 340 8.39 7.32 7.19
C LEU A 340 9.49 6.31 7.59
N GLY A 341 10.73 6.72 7.82
CA GLY A 341 11.85 5.81 8.05
C GLY A 341 12.20 5.04 6.78
N HIS A 342 12.28 5.75 5.65
CA HIS A 342 12.89 5.22 4.43
C HIS A 342 14.40 5.40 4.51
N SER A 343 15.15 4.34 4.23
CA SER A 343 16.62 4.41 4.11
C SER A 343 17.07 5.15 2.83
N ASP A 344 16.15 5.42 1.91
CA ASP A 344 16.42 6.08 0.63
C ASP A 344 15.23 6.97 0.22
N THR A 345 15.52 8.25 0.02
CA THR A 345 14.52 9.28 -0.36
C THR A 345 13.91 9.04 -1.74
N ARG A 346 14.56 8.26 -2.62
CA ARG A 346 14.02 7.88 -3.93
C ARG A 346 12.67 7.17 -3.80
N ILE A 347 12.47 6.38 -2.74
CA ILE A 347 11.19 5.69 -2.50
C ILE A 347 10.07 6.72 -2.38
N THR A 348 10.28 7.77 -1.59
CA THR A 348 9.30 8.84 -1.36
C THR A 348 9.05 9.63 -2.64
N ARG A 349 10.11 9.97 -3.38
CA ARG A 349 9.99 10.73 -4.65
C ARG A 349 9.24 9.96 -5.72
N ASP A 350 9.51 8.67 -5.88
CA ASP A 350 8.86 7.82 -6.88
C ASP A 350 7.36 7.69 -6.61
N ILE A 351 6.95 7.65 -5.33
CA ILE A 351 5.54 7.71 -4.93
C ILE A 351 4.95 9.06 -5.35
N TYR A 352 5.55 10.17 -4.93
CA TYR A 352 5.07 11.54 -5.17
C TYR A 352 4.75 11.87 -6.62
N GLN A 353 5.66 11.53 -7.53
CA GLN A 353 5.52 11.85 -8.96
C GLN A 353 4.27 11.21 -9.58
N SER A 354 3.76 10.13 -8.99
CA SER A 354 2.66 9.34 -9.55
C SER A 354 1.28 9.68 -8.97
N VAL A 355 1.23 10.43 -7.86
CA VAL A 355 0.02 10.54 -7.01
C VAL A 355 -0.60 11.93 -6.94
N LEU A 356 0.06 13.00 -7.37
CA LEU A 356 -0.53 14.36 -7.34
C LEU A 356 -0.61 14.98 -8.74
N PRO A 357 -1.71 14.73 -9.49
CA PRO A 357 -1.95 15.35 -10.79
C PRO A 357 -1.94 16.89 -10.73
N HIS A 358 -2.44 17.48 -9.63
CA HIS A 358 -2.52 18.94 -9.48
C HIS A 358 -1.15 19.59 -9.28
N VAL A 359 -0.18 18.90 -8.67
CA VAL A 359 1.22 19.35 -8.63
C VAL A 359 1.80 19.33 -10.04
N GLY A 360 1.56 18.24 -10.79
CA GLY A 360 1.94 18.16 -12.20
C GLY A 360 1.34 19.29 -13.03
N LYS A 361 0.06 19.61 -12.81
CA LYS A 361 -0.62 20.74 -13.46
C LYS A 361 -0.01 22.08 -13.07
N ASN A 362 0.18 22.37 -11.77
CA ASN A 362 0.77 23.64 -11.32
C ASN A 362 2.20 23.81 -11.84
N ALA A 363 3.00 22.74 -11.83
CA ALA A 363 4.34 22.75 -12.41
C ALA A 363 4.30 22.95 -13.94
N ALA A 364 3.35 22.32 -14.64
CA ALA A 364 3.16 22.53 -16.07
C ALA A 364 2.73 23.97 -16.39
N GLU A 365 1.80 24.55 -15.62
CA GLU A 365 1.39 25.96 -15.75
C GLU A 365 2.55 26.91 -15.48
N ALA A 366 3.31 26.69 -14.41
CA ALA A 366 4.49 27.50 -14.09
C ALA A 366 5.56 27.41 -15.19
N THR A 367 5.83 26.22 -15.72
CA THR A 367 6.78 26.02 -16.83
C THR A 367 6.27 26.68 -18.11
N ALA A 368 4.97 26.58 -18.42
CA ALA A 368 4.36 27.22 -19.57
C ALA A 368 4.41 28.75 -19.48
N GLN A 369 4.34 29.33 -18.27
CA GLN A 369 4.46 30.78 -18.05
C GLN A 369 5.88 31.30 -18.29
N LEU A 370 6.92 30.47 -18.11
CA LEU A 370 8.31 30.85 -18.37
C LEU A 370 8.65 30.93 -19.87
N VAL A 371 7.83 30.34 -20.73
CA VAL A 371 8.08 30.29 -22.19
C VAL A 371 7.23 31.36 -22.89
N PRO A 372 7.84 32.47 -23.37
CA PRO A 372 7.09 33.49 -24.09
C PRO A 372 6.67 32.98 -25.48
N LEU A 373 5.36 32.97 -25.74
CA LEU A 373 4.78 32.59 -27.04
C LEU A 373 4.15 33.83 -27.70
N GLN A 374 4.84 34.42 -28.69
CA GLN A 374 4.37 35.62 -29.40
C GLN A 374 2.96 35.44 -29.99
N ARG A 375 2.69 34.32 -30.66
CA ARG A 375 1.36 34.02 -31.22
C ARG A 375 0.25 33.95 -30.18
N LYS A 376 0.56 33.49 -28.96
CA LYS A 376 -0.40 33.43 -27.85
C LYS A 376 -0.72 34.85 -27.35
N ALA A 377 0.31 35.70 -27.21
CA ALA A 377 0.13 37.10 -26.81
C ALA A 377 -0.71 37.88 -27.83
N GLU A 378 -0.43 37.73 -29.13
CA GLU A 378 -1.20 38.33 -30.22
C GLU A 378 -2.66 37.87 -30.21
N ALA A 379 -2.91 36.57 -30.00
CA ALA A 379 -4.24 36.00 -29.91
C ALA A 379 -5.03 36.50 -28.68
N GLU A 380 -4.38 36.59 -27.51
CA GLU A 380 -4.99 37.13 -26.28
C GLU A 380 -5.31 38.62 -26.42
N GLU A 381 -4.45 39.39 -27.08
CA GLU A 381 -4.69 40.80 -27.37
C GLU A 381 -5.86 40.99 -28.33
N ALA A 382 -5.91 40.20 -29.41
CA ALA A 382 -7.02 40.18 -30.36
C ALA A 382 -8.35 39.81 -29.66
N ALA A 383 -8.35 38.81 -28.78
CA ALA A 383 -9.51 38.40 -28.00
C ALA A 383 -9.98 39.52 -27.05
N ARG A 384 -9.06 40.19 -26.34
CA ARG A 384 -9.38 41.36 -25.48
C ARG A 384 -9.96 42.52 -26.28
N LYS A 385 -9.42 42.81 -27.47
CA LYS A 385 -9.94 43.84 -28.39
C LYS A 385 -11.35 43.49 -28.86
N ALA A 386 -11.60 42.24 -29.25
CA ALA A 386 -12.91 41.76 -29.67
C ALA A 386 -13.95 41.82 -28.53
N GLU A 387 -13.57 41.47 -27.30
CA GLU A 387 -14.47 41.55 -26.14
C GLU A 387 -14.84 43.01 -25.80
N LYS A 388 -13.86 43.93 -25.83
CA LYS A 388 -14.09 45.37 -25.65
C LYS A 388 -15.03 45.91 -26.73
N ALA A 389 -14.83 45.54 -27.99
CA ALA A 389 -15.71 45.93 -29.10
C ALA A 389 -17.15 45.40 -28.89
N ARG A 390 -17.30 44.14 -28.46
CA ARG A 390 -18.62 43.54 -28.16
C ARG A 390 -19.33 44.24 -27.00
N LYS A 391 -18.62 44.59 -25.93
CA LYS A 391 -19.15 45.37 -24.79
C LYS A 391 -19.56 46.78 -25.21
N LYS A 392 -18.76 47.45 -26.05
CA LYS A 392 -19.08 48.78 -26.61
C LYS A 392 -20.33 48.75 -27.50
N ALA A 393 -20.44 47.75 -28.38
CA ALA A 393 -21.61 47.55 -29.24
C ALA A 393 -22.89 47.25 -28.43
N LYS A 394 -22.79 46.43 -27.37
CA LYS A 394 -23.92 46.17 -26.44
C LYS A 394 -24.38 47.45 -25.73
N ARG A 395 -23.43 48.28 -25.25
CA ARG A 395 -23.74 49.59 -24.64
C ARG A 395 -24.43 50.50 -25.64
N ALA A 396 -23.90 50.66 -26.85
CA ALA A 396 -24.50 51.50 -27.90
C ALA A 396 -25.93 51.07 -28.29
N LYS A 397 -26.18 49.76 -28.41
CA LYS A 397 -27.54 49.22 -28.65
C LYS A 397 -28.50 49.52 -27.50
N LYS A 398 -28.04 49.45 -26.25
CA LYS A 398 -28.85 49.82 -25.06
C LYS A 398 -29.23 51.30 -25.08
N THR A 399 -28.28 52.19 -25.38
CA THR A 399 -28.53 53.64 -25.47
C THR A 399 -29.50 53.99 -26.61
N GLN A 400 -29.40 53.32 -27.77
CA GLN A 400 -30.34 53.51 -28.88
C GLN A 400 -31.75 52.99 -28.57
N ALA A 401 -31.89 51.89 -27.83
CA ALA A 401 -33.19 51.36 -27.41
C ALA A 401 -33.88 52.29 -26.39
N GLU A 402 -33.14 52.88 -25.45
CA GLU A 402 -33.63 53.87 -24.50
C GLU A 402 -34.02 55.19 -25.20
N GLY A 403 -33.24 55.62 -26.20
CA GLY A 403 -33.57 56.76 -27.06
C GLY A 403 -34.86 56.57 -27.87
N LYS A 404 -35.08 55.39 -28.46
CA LYS A 404 -36.33 55.06 -29.18
C LYS A 404 -37.55 54.98 -28.25
N LYS A 405 -37.39 54.50 -27.01
CA LYS A 405 -38.47 54.53 -25.98
C LYS A 405 -38.86 55.95 -25.58
N LYS A 406 -37.88 56.87 -25.42
CA LYS A 406 -38.17 58.29 -25.14
C LYS A 406 -38.81 59.01 -26.34
N GLY A 407 -38.40 58.68 -27.57
CA GLY A 407 -38.98 59.22 -28.81
C GLY A 407 -40.44 58.80 -29.03
N LYS A 408 -40.80 57.54 -28.76
CA LYS A 408 -42.20 57.07 -28.83
C LYS A 408 -43.10 57.73 -27.79
N ARG A 409 -42.62 57.96 -26.56
CA ARG A 409 -43.37 58.68 -25.50
C ARG A 409 -43.63 60.16 -25.80
N LYS A 410 -42.78 60.81 -26.61
CA LYS A 410 -43.00 62.20 -27.06
C LYS A 410 -43.99 62.32 -28.23
N LYS A 411 -44.10 61.29 -29.09
CA LYS A 411 -45.06 61.27 -30.21
C LYS A 411 -46.49 60.89 -29.81
N SER A 412 -46.71 60.30 -28.64
CA SER A 412 -48.06 59.97 -28.13
C SER A 412 -48.68 61.08 -27.25
N LYS A 413 -48.08 62.28 -27.23
CA LYS A 413 -48.49 63.43 -26.40
C LYS A 413 -48.69 64.70 -27.25
N LYS A 414 -48.87 64.55 -28.56
CA LYS A 414 -49.15 65.65 -29.49
C LYS A 414 -50.40 65.33 -30.29
#